data_AF-A0A4Q5QE97-F1
#
_entry.id   AF-A0A4Q5QE97-F1
#
_cell.length_a   1.000
_cell.length_b   1.000
_cell.length_c   1.000
_cell.angle_alpha   90.00
_cell.angle_beta   90.00
_cell.angle_gamma   90.00
#
_symmetry.space_group_name_H-M   'P 1'
#
loop_
_entity.id
_entity.type
_entity.pdbx_description
1 polymer ?
#
loop_
_entity_poly.entity_id
_entity_poly.type
_entity_poly.pdbx_seq_one_letter_code
_entity_poly.pdbx_strand_id
1 'polypeptide(L)'
;MLEYQEQISIRYGLSKTDSSFNFLLLLPNIILKNPSFLWQLVENDKDDNKFIDCFIASQSDFIVSNDKHIHQIQSSRFPKISVLNYNEFEERYKNEFEL
;
A
#
# COMPACT_ATOMS: atom_id res chain seq x y z
N MET A 1 1.64 -4.26 -8.59
CA MET A 1 0.39 -3.94 -9.32
C MET A 1 -0.19 -5.13 -10.09
N LEU A 2 0.64 -6.07 -10.56
CA LEU A 2 0.19 -7.24 -11.34
C LEU A 2 -0.78 -8.17 -10.58
N GLU A 3 -0.56 -8.40 -9.29
CA GLU A 3 -1.37 -9.32 -8.48
C GLU A 3 -2.85 -8.92 -8.37
N TYR A 4 -3.14 -7.65 -8.05
CA TYR A 4 -4.51 -7.15 -8.01
C TYR A 4 -5.18 -7.19 -9.40
N GLN A 5 -4.41 -6.91 -10.45
CA GLN A 5 -4.92 -6.99 -11.82
C GLN A 5 -5.31 -8.42 -12.19
N GLU A 6 -4.52 -9.40 -11.76
CA GLU A 6 -4.81 -10.82 -11.96
C GLU A 6 -6.08 -11.24 -11.22
N GLN A 7 -6.24 -10.88 -9.94
CA GLN A 7 -7.44 -11.20 -9.16
C GLN A 7 -8.72 -10.55 -9.72
N ILE A 8 -8.63 -9.28 -10.15
CA ILE A 8 -9.78 -8.59 -10.77
C ILE A 8 -10.10 -9.22 -12.13
N SER A 9 -9.09 -9.63 -12.90
CA SER A 9 -9.28 -10.34 -14.18
C SER A 9 -9.95 -11.69 -14.00
N ILE A 10 -9.54 -12.48 -13.00
CA ILE A 10 -10.17 -13.75 -12.66
C ILE A 10 -11.66 -13.55 -12.32
N ARG A 11 -11.99 -12.48 -11.61
CA ARG A 11 -13.36 -12.23 -11.12
C ARG A 11 -14.28 -11.56 -12.14
N TYR A 12 -13.77 -10.69 -13.01
CA TYR A 12 -14.59 -9.82 -13.87
C TYR A 12 -14.28 -9.91 -15.36
N GLY A 13 -13.24 -10.64 -15.77
CA GLY A 13 -12.77 -10.72 -17.14
C GLY A 13 -11.89 -9.54 -17.55
N LEU A 14 -11.02 -9.76 -18.54
CA LEU A 14 -9.95 -8.82 -18.94
C LEU A 14 -10.49 -7.43 -19.35
N SER A 15 -11.54 -7.36 -20.18
CA SER A 15 -12.07 -6.09 -20.69
C SER A 15 -12.69 -5.18 -19.63
N LYS A 16 -13.32 -5.77 -18.60
CA LYS A 16 -13.87 -5.02 -17.47
C LYS A 16 -12.79 -4.59 -16.48
N THR A 17 -11.69 -5.33 -16.43
CA THR A 17 -10.57 -5.07 -15.53
C THR A 17 -9.88 -3.76 -15.91
N ASP A 18 -9.54 -3.58 -17.18
CA ASP A 18 -8.87 -2.36 -17.66
C ASP A 18 -9.72 -1.10 -17.42
N SER A 19 -11.04 -1.19 -17.64
CA SER A 19 -11.95 -0.06 -17.38
C SER A 19 -12.03 0.28 -15.89
N SER A 20 -12.05 -0.74 -15.02
CA SER A 20 -12.11 -0.56 -13.57
C SER A 20 -10.82 0.04 -13.01
N PHE A 21 -9.66 -0.38 -13.52
CA PHE A 21 -8.37 0.19 -13.14
C PHE A 21 -8.21 1.63 -13.59
N ASN A 22 -8.58 1.95 -14.84
CA ASN A 22 -8.55 3.33 -15.32
C ASN A 22 -9.45 4.22 -14.47
N PHE A 23 -10.65 3.75 -14.12
CA PHE A 23 -11.53 4.49 -13.21
C PHE A 23 -10.89 4.73 -11.84
N LEU A 24 -10.27 3.70 -11.25
CA LEU A 24 -9.58 3.81 -9.96
C LEU A 24 -8.44 4.84 -10.01
N LEU A 25 -7.66 4.87 -11.10
CA LEU A 25 -6.60 5.86 -11.31
C LEU A 25 -7.11 7.29 -11.55
N LEU A 26 -8.39 7.45 -11.90
CA LEU A 26 -9.03 8.76 -12.08
C LEU A 26 -9.61 9.33 -10.76
N LEU A 27 -9.63 8.55 -9.67
CA LEU A 27 -10.14 9.03 -8.40
C LEU A 27 -9.20 10.08 -7.78
N PRO A 28 -9.72 11.21 -7.26
CA PRO A 28 -8.89 12.32 -6.76
C PRO A 28 -8.09 11.97 -5.50
N ASN A 29 -8.50 10.93 -4.78
CA ASN A 29 -7.84 10.43 -3.57
C ASN A 29 -6.85 9.28 -3.85
N ILE A 30 -6.55 8.99 -5.11
CA ILE A 30 -5.61 7.94 -5.51
C ILE A 30 -4.43 8.56 -6.23
N ILE A 31 -3.23 8.24 -5.75
CA ILE A 31 -1.97 8.72 -6.30
C ILE A 31 -1.20 7.51 -6.81
N LEU A 32 -0.99 7.45 -8.12
CA LEU A 32 -0.13 6.43 -8.71
C LEU A 32 1.34 6.76 -8.42
N LYS A 33 2.03 5.85 -7.73
CA LYS A 33 3.45 5.98 -7.45
C LYS A 33 4.24 4.80 -8.00
N ASN A 34 5.28 5.11 -8.76
CA ASN A 34 6.25 4.14 -9.28
C ASN A 34 7.59 4.36 -8.57
N PRO A 35 7.99 3.49 -7.63
CA PRO A 35 9.26 3.61 -6.94
C PRO A 35 10.42 3.50 -7.94
N SER A 36 11.33 4.47 -7.93
CA SER A 36 12.52 4.45 -8.80
C SER A 36 13.72 3.77 -8.14
N PHE A 37 13.65 3.54 -6.82
CA PHE A 37 14.70 2.89 -6.04
C PHE A 37 14.10 1.74 -5.24
N LEU A 38 14.78 0.61 -5.25
CA LEU A 38 14.38 -0.61 -4.55
C LEU A 38 15.27 -0.79 -3.33
N TRP A 39 14.72 -0.62 -2.13
CA TRP A 39 15.47 -0.66 -0.88
C TRP A 39 15.78 -2.08 -0.42
N GLN A 40 14.98 -3.07 -0.83
CA GLN A 40 15.17 -4.49 -0.51
C GLN A 40 15.27 -4.76 1.00
N LEU A 41 14.48 -4.05 1.81
CA LEU A 41 14.52 -4.12 3.28
C LEU A 41 13.79 -5.36 3.85
N VAL A 42 12.94 -5.99 3.05
CA VAL A 42 12.20 -7.19 3.45
C VAL A 42 12.94 -8.41 2.92
N GLU A 43 13.71 -9.05 3.80
CA GLU A 43 14.50 -10.25 3.47
C GLU A 43 13.65 -11.54 3.51
N ASN A 44 12.69 -11.59 4.43
CA ASN A 44 11.86 -12.78 4.66
C ASN A 44 10.82 -13.00 3.55
N ASP A 45 10.33 -11.92 2.94
CA ASP A 45 9.48 -11.95 1.76
C ASP A 45 9.87 -10.82 0.81
N LYS A 46 10.44 -11.19 -0.33
CA LYS A 46 10.94 -10.19 -1.29
C LYS A 46 9.81 -9.45 -1.99
N ASP A 47 8.61 -10.03 -2.09
CA ASP A 47 7.48 -9.41 -2.77
C ASP A 47 6.95 -8.20 -1.99
N ASP A 48 7.01 -8.26 -0.66
CA ASP A 48 6.59 -7.18 0.23
C ASP A 48 7.43 -5.90 0.12
N ASN A 49 8.62 -5.98 -0.48
CA ASN A 49 9.43 -4.79 -0.80
C ASN A 49 8.63 -3.78 -1.64
N LYS A 50 7.68 -4.23 -2.47
CA LYS A 50 6.84 -3.34 -3.28
C LYS A 50 6.06 -2.32 -2.44
N PHE A 51 5.66 -2.69 -1.21
CA PHE A 51 4.93 -1.81 -0.30
C PHE A 51 5.86 -0.82 0.38
N ILE A 52 7.04 -1.28 0.80
CA ILE A 52 8.05 -0.43 1.46
C ILE A 52 8.65 0.59 0.50
N ASP A 53 8.99 0.14 -0.71
CA ASP A 53 9.51 1.02 -1.75
C ASP A 53 8.48 2.07 -2.17
N CYS A 54 7.20 1.68 -2.24
CA CYS A 54 6.10 2.62 -2.48
C CYS A 54 5.97 3.64 -1.37
N PHE A 55 5.93 3.20 -0.10
CA PHE A 55 5.85 4.05 1.08
C PHE A 55 6.96 5.10 1.14
N ILE A 56 8.21 4.70 0.87
CA ILE A 56 9.35 5.62 0.87
C ILE A 56 9.26 6.58 -0.32
N ALA A 57 8.94 6.08 -1.52
CA ALA A 57 8.85 6.90 -2.72
C ALA A 57 7.72 7.93 -2.63
N SER A 58 6.58 7.57 -2.01
CA SER A 58 5.43 8.45 -1.81
C SER A 58 5.62 9.46 -0.68
N GLN A 59 6.66 9.31 0.16
CA GLN A 59 6.85 10.10 1.38
C GLN A 59 5.62 10.02 2.29
N SER A 60 5.02 8.83 2.38
CA SER A 60 3.83 8.62 3.22
C SER A 60 4.19 8.62 4.69
N ASP A 61 3.24 8.98 5.55
CA ASP A 61 3.42 9.00 7.00
C ASP A 61 3.40 7.59 7.61
N PHE A 62 2.51 6.72 7.10
CA PHE A 62 2.38 5.33 7.54
C PHE A 62 1.82 4.42 6.44
N ILE A 63 2.05 3.12 6.58
CA ILE A 63 1.38 2.05 5.84
C ILE A 63 0.22 1.56 6.71
N VAL A 64 -0.99 1.48 6.16
CA VAL A 64 -2.12 0.84 6.85
C VAL A 64 -2.28 -0.58 6.31
N SER A 65 -2.03 -1.59 7.14
CA SER A 65 -2.19 -3.00 6.76
C SER A 65 -2.44 -3.88 7.99
N ASN A 66 -3.29 -4.89 7.82
CA ASN A 66 -3.51 -5.96 8.79
C ASN A 66 -2.65 -7.21 8.47
N ASP A 67 -1.81 -7.14 7.44
CA ASP A 67 -0.89 -8.21 7.09
C ASP A 67 0.26 -8.30 8.12
N LYS A 68 0.44 -9.50 8.67
CA LYS A 68 1.49 -9.78 9.67
C LYS A 68 2.89 -9.65 9.10
N HIS A 69 3.10 -9.97 7.82
CA HIS A 69 4.40 -9.87 7.17
C HIS A 69 4.85 -8.41 7.09
N ILE A 70 3.94 -7.51 6.71
CA ILE A 70 4.20 -6.07 6.67
C ILE A 70 4.36 -5.49 8.08
N HIS A 71 3.55 -5.93 9.05
CA HIS A 71 3.58 -5.37 10.41
C HIS A 71 4.87 -5.69 11.18
N GLN A 72 5.59 -6.75 10.78
CA GLN A 72 6.91 -7.08 11.32
C GLN A 72 8.01 -6.13 10.83
N ILE A 73 7.75 -5.34 9.79
CA ILE A 73 8.70 -4.40 9.21
C ILE A 73 8.75 -3.14 10.08
N GLN A 74 9.54 -3.19 11.15
CA GLN A 74 9.86 -2.03 11.98
C GLN A 74 11.33 -1.66 11.80
N SER A 75 11.56 -0.50 11.20
CA SER A 75 12.91 0.05 11.08
C SER A 75 13.25 0.88 12.32
N SER A 76 14.31 0.50 13.03
CA SER A 76 14.80 1.21 14.22
C SER A 76 15.68 2.42 13.90
N ARG A 77 16.12 2.58 12.63
CA ARG A 77 17.04 3.64 12.21
C ARG A 77 16.48 4.45 11.05
N PHE A 78 16.91 4.16 9.82
CA PHE A 78 16.50 4.90 8.63
C PHE A 78 16.44 3.95 7.43
N PRO A 79 15.43 4.05 6.56
CA PRO A 79 14.25 4.92 6.65
C PRO A 79 13.32 4.45 7.77
N LYS A 80 12.68 5.38 8.50
CA LYS A 80 11.73 5.02 9.55
C LYS A 80 10.43 4.57 8.89
N ILE A 81 10.04 3.34 9.14
CA ILE A 81 8.83 2.73 8.59
C ILE A 81 7.82 2.63 9.72
N SER A 82 6.63 3.21 9.50
CA SER A 82 5.51 3.15 10.44
C SER A 82 4.39 2.35 9.80
N VAL A 83 3.98 1.27 10.45
CA VAL A 83 2.86 0.44 10.01
C VAL A 83 1.78 0.49 11.07
N LEU A 84 0.54 0.76 10.67
CA LEU A 84 -0.65 0.72 11.52
C LEU A 84 -1.57 -0.39 11.03
N ASN A 85 -2.20 -1.10 11.95
CA ASN A 85 -3.37 -1.91 11.61
C ASN A 85 -4.62 -1.03 11.50
N TYR A 86 -5.70 -1.59 10.94
CA TYR A 86 -6.96 -0.88 10.79
C TYR A 86 -7.49 -0.26 12.09
N ASN A 87 -7.45 -1.00 13.21
CA ASN A 87 -7.98 -0.50 14.48
C ASN A 87 -7.15 0.68 15.01
N GLU A 88 -5.83 0.62 14.89
CA GLU A 88 -4.91 1.70 15.29
C GLU A 88 -5.10 2.96 14.43
N PHE A 89 -5.35 2.77 13.14
CA PHE A 89 -5.66 3.87 12.23
C PHE A 89 -7.04 4.48 12.56
N GLU A 90 -8.05 3.64 12.74
CA GLU A 90 -9.40 4.08 13.08
C GLU A 90 -9.42 4.85 14.40
N GLU A 91 -8.82 4.32 15.46
CA GLU A 91 -8.79 4.97 16.78
C GLU A 91 -8.13 6.37 16.73
N ARG A 92 -7.08 6.53 15.91
CA ARG A 92 -6.37 7.81 15.79
C ARG A 92 -7.16 8.86 15.02
N TYR A 93 -7.81 8.48 13.93
CA TYR A 93 -8.31 9.45 12.95
C TYR A 93 -9.83 9.52 12.86
N LYS A 94 -10.59 8.54 13.39
CA LYS A 94 -12.06 8.55 13.31
C LYS A 94 -12.67 9.80 13.95
N ASN A 95 -12.13 10.23 15.08
CA ASN A 95 -12.61 11.42 15.80
C ASN A 95 -12.29 12.74 15.07
N GLU A 96 -11.36 12.74 14.12
CA GLU A 96 -11.00 13.96 13.36
C GLU A 96 -12.04 14.30 12.28
N PHE A 97 -12.91 13.34 11.92
CA PHE A 97 -13.93 13.50 10.87
C PHE A 97 -15.37 13.55 11.39
N GLU A 98 -15.58 13.57 12.71
CA GLU A 98 -16.91 13.72 13.35
C GLU A 98 -17.26 15.17 13.72
N LEU A 99 -16.55 16.16 13.15
CA LEU A 99 -16.87 17.60 13.22
C LEU A 99 -17.62 18.07 11.98
#